data_AF-A0A972AZH1-F1
#
_entry.id   AF-A0A972AZH1-F1
#
_cell.length_a   1.000
_cell.length_b   1.000
_cell.length_c   1.000
_cell.angle_alpha   90.00
_cell.angle_beta   90.00
_cell.angle_gamma   90.00
#
_symmetry.space_group_name_H-M   'P 1'
#
loop_
_entity.id
_entity.type
_entity.pdbx_description
1 polymer ?
#
loop_
_entity_poly.entity_id
_entity_poly.type
_entity_poly.pdbx_seq_one_letter_code
_entity_poly.pdbx_strand_id
1 'polypeptide(L)' 'MEFESGSTRIYNCPVCNVDTPHNIKGRRGDMYGIICSNCHCGSLVRELDLRVYQLKWEEELREILDSLVEHSFGYDDDD' A
#
# COMPACT_ATOMS: atom_id res chain seq x y z
N MET A 1 -9.43 2.51 13.23
CA MET A 1 -9.16 3.65 12.32
C MET A 1 -9.84 3.36 11.00
N GLU A 2 -10.74 4.23 10.59
CA GLU A 2 -11.44 4.13 9.31
C GLU A 2 -10.58 4.75 8.20
N PHE A 3 -10.60 4.18 7.00
CA PHE A 3 -9.91 4.81 5.87
C PHE A 3 -10.74 5.98 5.33
N GLU A 4 -10.12 7.14 5.22
CA GLU A 4 -10.80 8.36 4.74
C GLU A 4 -11.03 8.31 3.24
N SER A 5 -12.18 8.83 2.79
CA SER A 5 -12.45 9.00 1.36
C SER A 5 -11.50 10.04 0.77
N GLY A 6 -10.93 9.76 -0.39
CA GLY A 6 -9.86 10.56 -0.98
C GLY A 6 -8.45 10.16 -0.52
N SER A 7 -8.31 9.33 0.51
CA SER A 7 -7.01 8.76 0.88
C SER A 7 -6.58 7.67 -0.10
N THR A 8 -5.26 7.43 -0.13
CA THR A 8 -4.64 6.40 -0.97
C THR A 8 -4.16 5.24 -0.11
N ARG A 9 -4.38 4.02 -0.59
CA ARG A 9 -3.85 2.79 0.03
C ARG A 9 -3.17 1.92 -1.02
N ILE A 10 -2.09 1.27 -0.64
CA ILE A 10 -1.51 0.21 -1.48
C ILE A 10 -2.35 -1.05 -1.28
N TYR A 11 -2.69 -1.69 -2.38
CA TYR A 11 -3.45 -2.94 -2.40
C TYR A 11 -3.16 -3.69 -3.70
N ASN A 12 -3.25 -5.01 -3.68
CA ASN A 12 -3.17 -5.81 -4.90
C ASN A 12 -4.45 -5.67 -5.72
N CYS A 13 -4.35 -5.03 -6.89
CA CYS A 13 -5.53 -4.80 -7.71
C CYS A 13 -6.09 -6.12 -8.26
N PRO A 14 -7.37 -6.49 -8.02
CA PRO A 14 -7.93 -7.74 -8.55
C PRO A 14 -8.14 -7.73 -10.07
N VAL A 15 -7.97 -6.58 -10.72
CA VAL A 15 -8.16 -6.42 -12.17
C VAL A 15 -6.83 -6.52 -12.91
N CYS A 16 -5.80 -5.78 -12.49
CA CYS A 16 -4.49 -5.82 -13.14
C CYS A 16 -3.46 -6.68 -12.42
N ASN A 17 -3.78 -7.20 -11.24
CA ASN A 17 -2.92 -8.06 -10.41
C ASN A 17 -1.56 -7.44 -10.07
N VAL A 18 -1.56 -6.13 -9.78
CA VAL A 18 -0.37 -5.35 -9.42
C VAL A 18 -0.61 -4.68 -8.08
N ASP A 19 0.42 -4.64 -7.25
CA ASP A 19 0.44 -3.87 -6.00
C ASP A 19 0.62 -2.40 -6.33
N THR A 20 -0.46 -1.65 -6.18
CA THR A 20 -0.54 -0.30 -6.73
C THR A 20 -1.36 0.60 -5.82
N PRO A 21 -1.15 1.93 -5.87
CA PRO A 21 -2.02 2.88 -5.20
C PRO A 21 -3.48 2.73 -5.64
N HIS A 22 -4.38 2.73 -4.67
CA HIS A 22 -5.81 2.79 -4.87
C HIS A 22 -6.40 3.96 -4.08
N ASN A 23 -7.26 4.74 -4.73
CA ASN A 23 -8.00 5.83 -4.09
C ASN A 23 -9.26 5.29 -3.42
N ILE A 24 -9.46 5.59 -2.14
CA ILE A 24 -10.71 5.29 -1.43
C ILE A 24 -11.80 6.24 -1.92
N LYS A 25 -12.93 5.71 -2.40
CA LYS A 25 -14.08 6.50 -2.85
C LYS A 25 -15.23 6.57 -1.85
N GLY A 26 -15.29 5.62 -0.92
CA GLY A 26 -16.33 5.56 0.09
C GLY A 26 -16.37 4.22 0.79
N ARG A 27 -17.31 4.10 1.73
CA ARG A 27 -17.51 2.91 2.57
C ARG A 27 -19.00 2.61 2.69
N ARG A 28 -19.35 1.33 2.77
CA ARG A 28 -20.66 0.85 3.20
C ARG A 28 -20.48 -0.37 4.09
N GLY A 29 -20.78 -0.24 5.38
CA GLY A 29 -20.51 -1.31 6.34
C GLY A 29 -19.01 -1.59 6.43
N ASP A 30 -18.59 -2.85 6.33
CA ASP A 30 -17.18 -3.26 6.32
C ASP A 30 -16.55 -3.24 4.93
N MET A 31 -17.25 -2.76 3.90
CA MET A 31 -16.75 -2.71 2.52
C MET A 31 -16.32 -1.30 2.13
N TYR A 32 -15.17 -1.21 1.49
CA TYR A 32 -14.61 -0.01 0.90
C TYR A 32 -14.65 -0.09 -0.62
N GLY A 33 -15.13 0.99 -1.25
CA GLY A 33 -15.00 1.19 -2.68
C GLY A 33 -13.65 1.84 -2.98
N ILE A 34 -12.85 1.20 -3.83
CA ILE A 34 -11.51 1.66 -4.18
C ILE A 34 -11.36 1.77 -5.70
N ILE A 35 -10.54 2.70 -6.18
CA ILE A 35 -10.21 2.87 -7.60
C ILE A 35 -8.71 2.72 -7.79
N CYS A 36 -8.31 1.77 -8.64
CA CYS A 36 -6.92 1.50 -8.97
C CYS A 36 -6.31 2.66 -9.76
N SER A 37 -5.17 3.19 -9.33
CA SER A 37 -4.47 4.25 -10.06
C SER A 37 -3.75 3.74 -11.31
N ASN A 38 -3.54 2.43 -11.45
CA ASN A 38 -2.90 1.82 -12.62
C ASN A 38 -3.91 1.52 -13.75
N CYS A 39 -4.92 0.69 -13.48
CA CYS A 39 -5.89 0.28 -14.50
C CYS A 39 -7.21 1.07 -14.48
N HIS A 40 -7.38 2.00 -13.54
CA HIS A 40 -8.58 2.84 -13.37
C HIS A 40 -9.89 2.10 -13.10
N CYS A 41 -9.83 0.79 -12.86
CA CYS A 41 -11.00 -0.02 -12.50
C CYS A 41 -11.34 0.11 -11.01
N GLY A 42 -12.64 -0.01 -10.70
CA GLY A 42 -13.15 -0.04 -9.35
C GLY A 42 -13.27 -1.44 -8.78
N SER A 43 -13.10 -1.55 -7.47
CA SER A 43 -13.31 -2.78 -6.71
C SER A 43 -13.96 -2.50 -5.35
N LEU A 44 -14.64 -3.50 -4.80
CA LEU A 44 -15.13 -3.51 -3.42
C LEU A 44 -14.25 -4.45 -2.60
N VAL A 45 -13.66 -3.93 -1.53
CA VAL A 45 -12.71 -4.66 -0.69
C VAL A 45 -13.12 -4.54 0.77
N ARG A 46 -12.92 -5.59 1.56
CA ARG A 46 -13.24 -5.55 3.00
C ARG A 46 -12.22 -4.70 3.74
N GLU A 47 -12.68 -4.04 4.80
CA GLU A 47 -11.86 -3.25 5.70
C GLU A 47 -10.71 -4.06 6.29
N LEU A 48 -10.98 -5.32 6.66
CA LEU A 48 -9.98 -6.23 7.20
C LEU A 48 -8.86 -6.50 6.19
N ASP A 49 -9.21 -6.73 4.92
CA ASP A 49 -8.24 -7.05 3.88
C ASP A 49 -7.32 -5.85 3.61
N LEU A 50 -7.89 -4.64 3.53
CA LEU A 50 -7.09 -3.41 3.39
C LEU A 50 -6.16 -3.17 4.58
N ARG A 51 -6.59 -3.49 5.81
CA ARG A 51 -5.74 -3.36 7.02
C ARG A 51 -4.61 -4.36 7.05
N VAL A 52 -4.90 -5.63 6.75
CA VAL A 52 -3.88 -6.67 6.68
C VAL A 52 -2.86 -6.33 5.60
N TYR A 53 -3.32 -5.82 4.46
CA TYR A 53 -2.45 -5.38 3.38
C TYR A 53 -1.55 -4.21 3.80
N GLN A 54 -2.12 -3.19 4.46
CA GLN A 54 -1.36 -2.03 4.95
C GLN A 54 -0.24 -2.46 5.90
N LEU A 55 -0.50 -3.36 6.84
CA LEU A 55 0.50 -3.85 7.78
C LEU A 55 1.67 -4.56 7.08
N LYS A 56 1.36 -5.44 6.12
CA LYS A 56 2.38 -6.13 5.32
C LYS A 56 3.22 -5.14 4.52
N TRP A 57 2.57 -4.18 3.88
CA TRP A 57 3.26 -3.17 3.09
C TRP A 57 4.18 -2.28 3.94
N GLU A 58 3.76 -1.90 5.16
CA GLU A 58 4.59 -1.13 6.09
C GLU A 58 5.81 -1.93 6.58
N GLU A 59 5.64 -3.23 6.80
CA GLU A 59 6.73 -4.15 7.16
C GLU A 59 7.75 -4.25 6.03
N GLU A 60 7.32 -4.55 4.81
CA GLU A 60 8.17 -4.62 3.61
C GLU A 60 8.90 -3.30 3.35
N LEU A 61 8.20 -2.16 3.48
CA LEU A 61 8.82 -0.84 3.31
C LEU A 61 9.91 -0.60 4.35
N ARG A 62 9.67 -1.00 5.60
CA ARG A 62 10.66 -0.84 6.67
C ARG A 62 11.90 -1.68 6.42
N GLU A 63 11.74 -2.93 5.99
CA GLU A 63 12.88 -3.80 5.63
C GLU A 63 13.72 -3.23 4.48
N ILE A 64 13.06 -2.66 3.45
CA ILE A 64 13.75 -1.99 2.33
C ILE A 64 14.54 -0.77 2.83
N LEU A 65 13.93 0.06 3.68
CA LEU A 65 14.58 1.26 4.21
C LEU A 65 15.76 0.91 5.14
N ASP A 66 15.58 -0.08 6.02
CA ASP A 66 16.64 -0.55 6.91
C ASP A 66 17.83 -1.10 6.10
N SER A 67 17.56 -1.88 5.05
CA SER A 67 18.59 -2.39 4.13
C SER A 67 19.37 -1.27 3.44
N LEU A 68 18.70 -0.19 3.03
CA LEU A 68 19.35 0.96 2.38
C LEU A 68 20.28 1.71 3.34
N VAL A 69 19.87 1.86 4.60
CA VAL A 69 20.69 2.49 5.65
C VAL A 69 21.95 1.66 5.88
N GLU A 70 21.83 0.34 6.03
CA GLU A 70 22.97 -0.56 6.22
C GLU A 70 24.01 -0.48 5.08
N HIS A 71 23.55 -0.33 3.82
CA HIS A 71 24.45 -0.23 2.66
C HIS A 71 25.06 1.17 2.47
N SER A 72 24.44 2.22 3.02
CA SER A 72 24.89 3.61 2.84
C SER A 72 26.13 3.99 3.66
N PHE A 73 26.49 3.21 4.67
CA PHE A 73 27.65 3.47 5.55
C PHE A 73 28.89 2.60 5.25
N GLY A 74 28.90 1.88 4.12
CA GLY A 74 29.96 0.93 3.75
C GLY A 74 31.02 1.43 2.75
N TYR A 75 30.92 2.66 2.26
CA TYR A 75 31.86 3.23 1.28
C TYR A 75 32.06 4.73 1.56
N ASP A 76 32.93 5.10 2.51
CA ASP A 76 33.61 6.42 2.48
C ASP A 76 34.70 6.61 3.57
N ASP A 77 35.46 5.58 3.96
CA ASP A 77 36.65 5.80 4.80
C ASP A 77 37.73 4.72 4.58
N ASP A 78 38.49 4.83 3.49
CA ASP A 78 39.85 4.30 3.34
C ASP A 78 40.45 4.78 2.00
N ASP A 79 40.96 6.02 1.96
CA ASP A 79 42.05 6.46 1.06
C ASP A 79 42.78 7.70 1.63
#